data_AF-A0A920PLP1-F1
#
_entry.id   AF-A0A920PLP1-F1
#
_cell.length_a   1.000
_cell.length_b   1.000
_cell.length_c   1.000
_cell.angle_alpha   90.00
_cell.angle_beta   90.00
_cell.angle_gamma   90.00
#
_symmetry.space_group_name_H-M   'P 1'
#
loop_
_entity.id
_entity.type
_entity.pdbx_description
1 polymer ?
#
loop_
_entity_poly.entity_id
_entity_poly.type
_entity_poly.pdbx_seq_one_letter_code
_entity_poly.pdbx_strand_id
1 'polypeptide(L)' 'MTIKVYVSADIEGITGIAHWDEASRDHPAYREFQERMTAETAVACHAANFGGRN' A
#
# COMPACT_ATOMS: atom_id res chain seq x y z
N MET A 1 26.64 2.68 7.54
CA MET A 1 26.05 1.48 6.91
C MET A 1 24.77 1.90 6.19
N THR A 2 24.55 1.49 4.94
CA THR A 2 23.29 1.74 4.23
C THR A 2 22.23 0.76 4.72
N ILE A 3 21.07 1.26 5.13
CA ILE A 3 19.94 0.42 5.55
C ILE A 3 19.22 -0.10 4.29
N LYS A 4 18.85 -1.38 4.29
CA LYS A 4 17.97 -1.97 3.29
C LYS A 4 16.67 -2.36 3.97
N VAL A 5 15.54 -1.95 3.39
CA VAL A 5 14.19 -2.25 3.88
C VAL A 5 13.45 -3.01 2.79
N TYR A 6 12.74 -4.07 3.16
CA TYR A 6 11.81 -4.78 2.28
C TYR A 6 10.39 -4.42 2.72
N VAL A 7 9.54 -4.07 1.75
CA VAL A 7 8.13 -3.72 1.97
C VAL A 7 7.27 -4.72 1.20
N SER A 8 6.28 -5.29 1.88
CA SER A 8 5.23 -6.11 1.28
C SER A 8 3.90 -5.42 1.49
N ALA A 9 3.07 -5.40 0.46
CA ALA A 9 1.74 -4.82 0.50
C ALA A 9 0.77 -5.78 -0.18
N ASP A 10 -0.44 -5.87 0.36
CA ASP A 10 -1.56 -6.59 -0.24
C ASP A 10 -2.79 -5.69 -0.21
N ILE A 11 -3.74 -5.94 -1.11
CA ILE A 11 -4.87 -5.02 -1.33
C ILE A 11 -5.86 -5.08 -0.15
N GLU A 12 -6.10 -6.25 0.44
CA GLU A 12 -7.09 -6.47 1.52
C GLU A 12 -6.75 -5.70 2.80
N GLY A 13 -5.48 -5.33 2.98
CA GLY A 13 -5.01 -4.56 4.13
C GLY A 13 -5.05 -3.04 3.93
N ILE A 14 -5.50 -2.55 2.76
CA ILE A 14 -5.44 -1.12 2.47
C ILE A 14 -6.49 -0.34 3.26
N THR A 15 -6.14 0.91 3.61
CA THR A 15 -7.06 1.82 4.30
C THR A 15 -8.41 1.92 3.57
N GLY A 16 -9.50 1.62 4.27
CA GLY A 16 -10.85 1.78 3.76
C GLY A 16 -11.51 0.52 3.20
N ILE A 17 -10.75 -0.58 2.97
CA ILE A 17 -11.39 -1.88 2.77
C ILE A 17 -12.02 -2.32 4.09
N ALA A 18 -13.30 -2.68 4.03
CA ALA A 18 -14.08 -3.18 5.15
C ALA A 18 -14.59 -4.61 4.90
N HIS A 19 -14.58 -5.07 3.65
CA HIS A 19 -15.01 -6.40 3.26
C HIS A 19 -14.11 -7.02 2.18
N TRP A 20 -13.96 -8.33 2.21
CA TRP A 20 -12.97 -9.05 1.40
C TRP A 20 -13.26 -9.00 -0.11
N ASP A 21 -14.54 -8.88 -0.50
CA ASP A 21 -14.92 -8.81 -1.91
C ASP A 21 -14.50 -7.49 -2.57
N GLU A 22 -14.29 -6.42 -1.81
CA GLU A 22 -13.83 -5.12 -2.30
C GLU A 22 -12.43 -5.18 -2.92
N ALA A 23 -11.62 -6.17 -2.52
CA ALA A 23 -10.32 -6.50 -3.08
C ALA A 23 -10.38 -7.37 -4.34
N SER A 24 -11.56 -7.85 -4.74
CA SER A 24 -11.72 -8.69 -5.93
C SER A 24 -11.75 -7.85 -7.20
N ARG A 25 -11.03 -8.27 -8.25
CA ARG A 25 -10.90 -7.54 -9.53
C ARG A 25 -12.22 -7.20 -10.23
N ASP A 26 -13.26 -7.98 -9.98
CA ASP A 26 -14.60 -7.80 -10.57
C ASP A 26 -15.49 -6.87 -9.74
N HIS A 27 -15.06 -6.49 -8.53
CA HIS A 27 -15.81 -5.58 -7.67
C HIS A 27 -15.68 -4.13 -8.17
N PRO A 28 -16.77 -3.33 -8.20
CA PRO A 28 -16.72 -1.96 -8.71
C PRO A 28 -15.69 -1.05 -8.01
N ALA A 29 -15.45 -1.30 -6.72
CA ALA A 29 -14.49 -0.52 -5.91
C ALA A 29 -13.02 -0.94 -6.09
N TYR A 30 -12.74 -2.07 -6.76
CA TYR A 30 -11.40 -2.62 -6.87
C TYR A 30 -10.38 -1.60 -7.38
N ARG A 31 -10.76 -0.84 -8.42
CA ARG A 31 -9.87 0.15 -9.03
C ARG A 31 -9.49 1.25 -8.04
N GLU A 32 -10.43 1.71 -7.22
CA GLU A 32 -10.13 2.70 -6.19
C GLU A 32 -9.11 2.15 -5.18
N PHE A 33 -9.35 0.94 -4.68
CA PHE A 33 -8.47 0.31 -3.69
C PHE A 33 -7.09 -0.07 -4.27
N GLN A 34 -7.01 -0.44 -5.55
CA GLN A 34 -5.76 -0.66 -6.27
C GLN A 34 -4.94 0.64 -6.38
N GLU A 35 -5.58 1.74 -6.76
CA GLU A 35 -4.94 3.06 -6.87
C GLU A 35 -4.46 3.54 -5.49
N ARG A 36 -5.28 3.34 -4.44
CA ARG A 36 -4.92 3.63 -3.05
C ARG A 36 -3.74 2.80 -2.55
N MET A 37 -3.76 1.48 -2.78
CA MET A 37 -2.67 0.57 -2.41
C MET A 37 -1.34 1.01 -3.03
N THR A 38 -1.38 1.42 -4.30
CA THR A 38 -0.20 1.94 -5.00
C THR A 38 0.31 3.22 -4.35
N ALA A 39 -0.58 4.16 -4.05
CA ALA A 39 -0.22 5.44 -3.44
C ALA A 39 0.37 5.27 -2.02
N GLU A 40 -0.27 4.47 -1.16
CA GLU A 40 0.18 4.25 0.22
C GLU A 40 1.51 3.48 0.25
N THR A 41 1.68 2.47 -0.61
CA THR A 41 2.95 1.73 -0.72
C THR A 41 4.09 2.65 -1.19
N ALA A 42 3.83 3.53 -2.17
CA ALA A 42 4.83 4.49 -2.64
C ALA A 42 5.24 5.47 -1.53
N VAL A 43 4.28 5.95 -0.73
CA VAL A 43 4.55 6.82 0.42
C VAL A 43 5.36 6.07 1.48
N ALA A 44 5.06 4.80 1.77
CA ALA A 44 5.83 3.98 2.70
C ALA A 44 7.29 3.80 2.24
N CYS A 45 7.51 3.52 0.95
CA CYS A 45 8.85 3.44 0.36
C CYS A 45 9.61 4.78 0.44
N HIS A 46 8.92 5.90 0.17
CA HIS A 46 9.50 7.23 0.30
C HIS A 46 9.89 7.51 1.76
N ALA A 47 9.01 7.23 2.71
CA ALA A 47 9.28 7.38 4.14
C ALA A 47 10.44 6.50 4.62
N ALA A 48 10.55 5.25 4.13
CA ALA A 48 11.67 4.38 4.45
C ALA A 48 13.02 4.93 3.95
N ASN A 49 13.04 5.60 2.79
CA ASN A 49 14.25 6.19 2.22
C ASN A 49 14.65 7.52 2.87
N PHE A 50 13.69 8.33 3.30
CA PHE A 50 13.95 9.73 3.72
C PHE A 50 13.56 10.04 5.16
N GLY A 51 12.58 9.34 5.73
CA GLY A 51 12.04 9.60 7.08
C GLY A 51 12.87 9.02 8.23
N GLY A 52 13.84 8.16 7.93
CA GLY A 52 14.77 7.58 8.91
C GLY A 52 16.11 8.32 9.06
N ARG A 53 16.32 9.46 8.38
CA ARG A 53 17.59 10.20 8.45
C ARG A 53 17.57 11.24 9.58
N ASN A 54 17.99 10.81 10.77
CA ASN A 54 18.61 11.68 11.77
C ASN A 54 20.11 11.79 11.50
#